data_AF-A0A345ZGY2-F1
#
_entry.id   AF-A0A345ZGY2-F1
#
_cell.length_a   1.000
_cell.length_b   1.000
_cell.length_c   1.000
_cell.angle_alpha   90.00
_cell.angle_beta   90.00
_cell.angle_gamma   90.00
#
_symmetry.space_group_name_H-M   'P 1'
#
loop_
_entity.id
_entity.type
_entity.pdbx_description
1 polymer ?
#
loop_
_entity_poly.entity_id
_entity_poly.type
_entity_poly.pdbx_seq_one_letter_code
_entity_poly.pdbx_strand_id
1 'polypeptide(L)'
;MLSLFKTAALAALLAVAAPAFAQDVTGTLVLDVKPFQSEVTLKPKIQSQLESGGIEWGLKDHQMVVTMVNKRFIDFDIAHMTRYGRSETLALPPGEYSLTGIGLEMHTAFSPEKVLAKGAFVNADVVKFTIEPGKTTTLTMLPIIDRDMTFLVEWYMPALMTSVTTDSATSTPVAINVRGDTSIAWPAYDGALKFKASK
;
A
#
# COMPACT_ATOMS: atom_id res chain seq x y z
N MET A 1 43.46 -13.50 54.71
CA MET A 1 43.94 -13.50 53.30
C MET A 1 43.14 -14.52 52.46
N LEU A 2 41.80 -14.52 52.55
CA LEU A 2 40.93 -15.52 51.89
C LEU A 2 39.60 -14.95 51.34
N SER A 3 39.34 -13.64 51.49
CA SER A 3 38.07 -13.01 51.07
C SER A 3 38.17 -12.18 49.79
N LEU A 4 39.38 -11.88 49.30
CA LEU A 4 39.58 -11.09 48.08
C LEU A 4 39.50 -11.91 46.78
N PHE A 5 39.69 -13.23 46.85
CA PHE A 5 39.64 -14.10 45.67
C PHE A 5 38.22 -14.55 45.28
N LYS A 6 37.23 -14.44 46.17
CA LYS A 6 35.83 -14.83 45.88
C LYS A 6 35.03 -13.73 45.18
N THR A 7 35.39 -12.48 45.36
CA THR A 7 34.70 -11.33 44.76
C THR A 7 35.09 -11.09 43.31
N ALA A 8 36.30 -11.50 42.90
CA ALA A 8 36.78 -11.36 41.52
C ALA A 8 36.11 -12.35 40.55
N ALA A 9 35.67 -13.52 41.03
CA ALA A 9 35.03 -14.53 40.18
C ALA A 9 33.58 -14.19 39.81
N LEU A 10 32.87 -13.43 40.64
CA LEU A 10 31.47 -13.06 40.38
C LEU A 10 31.33 -11.89 39.38
N ALA A 11 32.34 -11.02 39.30
CA ALA A 11 32.35 -9.91 38.34
C ALA A 11 32.72 -10.34 36.91
N ALA A 12 33.43 -11.47 36.74
CA ALA A 12 33.82 -11.99 35.43
C ALA A 12 32.69 -12.78 34.72
N LEU A 13 31.70 -13.29 35.46
CA LEU A 13 30.57 -14.05 34.90
C LEU A 13 29.43 -13.16 34.35
N LEU A 14 29.43 -11.86 34.67
CA LEU A 14 28.45 -10.89 34.16
C LEU A 14 28.89 -10.20 32.85
N ALA A 15 30.10 -10.47 32.36
CA ALA A 15 30.65 -9.81 31.16
C ALA A 15 30.37 -10.54 29.84
N VAL A 16 29.63 -11.67 29.84
CA VAL A 16 29.35 -12.47 28.63
C VAL A 16 27.89 -12.39 28.17
N ALA A 17 27.04 -11.63 28.86
CA ALA A 17 25.74 -11.24 28.32
C ALA A 17 25.92 -10.07 27.33
N ALA A 18 26.66 -10.32 26.25
CA ALA A 18 26.54 -9.45 25.08
C ALA A 18 25.05 -9.40 24.72
N PRO A 19 24.46 -8.21 24.49
CA PRO A 19 23.15 -8.18 23.90
C PRO A 19 23.29 -8.91 22.57
N ALA A 20 22.65 -10.07 22.45
CA ALA A 20 22.38 -10.62 21.15
C ALA A 20 21.59 -9.51 20.46
N PHE A 21 22.26 -8.74 19.60
CA PHE A 21 21.58 -7.94 18.61
C PHE A 21 20.70 -8.95 17.89
N ALA A 22 19.41 -8.97 18.22
CA ALA A 22 18.44 -9.65 17.42
C ALA A 22 18.65 -9.06 16.03
N GLN A 23 19.29 -9.82 15.13
CA GLN A 23 19.18 -9.50 13.73
C GLN A 23 17.68 -9.56 13.50
N ASP A 24 17.07 -8.41 13.28
CA ASP A 24 15.66 -8.35 12.90
C ASP A 24 15.56 -9.19 11.64
N VAL A 25 15.05 -10.41 11.79
CA VAL A 25 14.99 -11.37 10.70
C VAL A 25 13.85 -10.90 9.81
N THR A 26 14.16 -10.02 8.86
CA THR A 26 13.16 -9.45 7.94
C THR A 26 12.89 -10.38 6.77
N GLY A 27 11.70 -10.29 6.20
CA GLY A 27 11.46 -10.65 4.81
C GLY A 27 11.59 -9.44 3.89
N THR A 28 11.45 -9.67 2.58
CA THR A 28 11.50 -8.62 1.57
C THR A 28 10.15 -8.49 0.89
N LEU A 29 9.58 -7.28 0.87
CA LEU A 29 8.47 -6.93 -0.01
C LEU A 29 9.01 -6.20 -1.23
N VAL A 30 8.66 -6.68 -2.42
CA VAL A 30 8.84 -5.95 -3.67
C VAL A 30 7.47 -5.45 -4.13
N LEU A 31 7.25 -4.14 -4.10
CA LEU A 31 6.13 -3.53 -4.80
C LEU A 31 6.55 -3.31 -6.25
N ASP A 32 6.02 -4.10 -7.17
CA ASP A 32 6.34 -4.03 -8.59
C ASP A 32 5.21 -3.39 -9.39
N VAL A 33 5.35 -2.11 -9.73
CA VAL A 33 4.37 -1.37 -10.52
C VAL A 33 4.74 -1.46 -12.00
N LYS A 34 3.95 -2.24 -12.75
CA LYS A 34 4.16 -2.43 -14.19
C LYS A 34 3.92 -1.13 -14.98
N PRO A 35 4.45 -1.02 -16.21
CA PRO A 35 3.98 -0.01 -17.14
C PRO A 35 2.47 -0.13 -17.29
N PHE A 36 1.77 1.00 -17.39
CA PHE A 36 0.32 0.96 -17.58
C PHE A 36 -0.03 0.36 -18.95
N GLN A 37 -1.16 -0.35 -18.99
CA GLN A 37 -1.84 -0.72 -20.23
C GLN A 37 -3.04 0.20 -20.41
N SER A 38 -3.54 0.32 -21.65
CA SER A 38 -4.71 1.15 -21.93
C SER A 38 -5.67 0.37 -22.81
N GLU A 39 -6.94 0.30 -22.40
CA GLU A 39 -8.00 -0.32 -23.20
C GLU A 39 -8.51 0.63 -24.31
N VAL A 40 -8.17 1.91 -24.18
CA VAL A 40 -8.53 2.97 -25.13
C VAL A 40 -7.30 3.57 -25.79
N THR A 41 -7.47 4.13 -26.99
CA THR A 41 -6.42 4.94 -27.61
C THR A 41 -6.27 6.27 -26.85
N LEU A 42 -5.08 6.52 -26.32
CA LEU A 42 -4.77 7.75 -25.60
C LEU A 42 -4.29 8.85 -26.55
N LYS A 43 -4.75 10.09 -26.30
CA LYS A 43 -4.17 11.27 -26.95
C LYS A 43 -2.72 11.44 -26.46
N PRO A 44 -1.76 11.89 -27.30
CA PRO A 44 -0.35 11.99 -26.92
C PRO A 44 -0.10 12.78 -25.62
N LYS A 45 -0.86 13.86 -25.42
CA LYS A 45 -0.79 14.67 -24.19
C LYS A 45 -1.19 13.87 -22.93
N ILE A 46 -2.23 13.05 -23.03
CA ILE A 46 -2.71 12.21 -21.91
C ILE A 46 -1.71 11.10 -21.63
N GLN A 47 -1.20 10.45 -22.68
CA GLN A 47 -0.15 9.44 -22.54
C GLN A 47 1.09 10.00 -21.83
N SER A 48 1.61 11.14 -22.27
CA SER A 48 2.77 11.78 -21.65
C SER A 48 2.52 12.17 -20.18
N GLN A 49 1.30 12.60 -19.84
CA GLN A 49 0.93 12.86 -18.46
C GLN A 49 0.93 11.58 -17.62
N LEU A 50 0.34 10.49 -18.12
CA LEU A 50 0.28 9.20 -17.42
C LEU A 50 1.67 8.57 -17.25
N GLU A 51 2.57 8.69 -18.21
CA GLU A 51 3.96 8.22 -18.12
C GLU A 51 4.74 8.90 -16.98
N SER A 52 4.36 10.13 -16.61
CA SER A 52 4.91 10.83 -15.45
C SER A 52 4.20 10.48 -14.13
N GLY A 53 3.15 9.67 -14.18
CA GLY A 53 2.34 9.26 -13.03
C GLY A 53 2.94 8.09 -12.25
N GLY A 54 2.18 7.66 -11.24
CA GLY A 54 2.52 6.57 -10.35
C GLY A 54 1.39 6.27 -9.39
N ILE A 55 1.63 5.29 -8.52
CA ILE A 55 0.70 4.86 -7.49
C ILE A 55 1.16 5.45 -6.16
N GLU A 56 0.28 6.20 -5.48
CA GLU A 56 0.52 6.68 -4.12
C GLU A 56 0.11 5.61 -3.11
N TRP A 57 0.98 5.37 -2.13
CA TRP A 57 0.74 4.35 -1.11
C TRP A 57 1.45 4.65 0.22
N GLY A 58 1.04 3.93 1.26
CA GLY A 58 1.64 3.95 2.58
C GLY A 58 1.61 2.56 3.22
N LEU A 59 2.44 2.36 4.24
CA LEU A 59 2.53 1.11 5.00
C LEU A 59 2.73 1.42 6.48
N LYS A 60 1.88 0.86 7.34
CA LYS A 60 1.97 1.00 8.80
C LYS A 60 1.30 -0.19 9.49
N ASP A 61 1.92 -0.71 10.55
CA ASP A 61 1.34 -1.76 11.42
C ASP A 61 0.73 -2.95 10.65
N HIS A 62 1.45 -3.44 9.63
CA HIS A 62 1.04 -4.53 8.73
C HIS A 62 -0.11 -4.21 7.75
N GLN A 63 -0.57 -2.97 7.71
CA GLN A 63 -1.55 -2.50 6.72
C GLN A 63 -0.86 -1.65 5.65
N MET A 64 -1.01 -2.07 4.40
CA MET A 64 -0.67 -1.28 3.22
C MET A 64 -1.93 -0.59 2.69
N VAL A 65 -1.81 0.68 2.33
CA VAL A 65 -2.91 1.47 1.76
C VAL A 65 -2.47 2.04 0.42
N VAL A 66 -3.25 1.80 -0.62
CA VAL A 66 -3.11 2.43 -1.94
C VAL A 66 -4.30 3.34 -2.17
N THR A 67 -4.10 4.52 -2.73
CA THR A 67 -5.17 5.50 -2.89
C THR A 67 -5.23 6.17 -4.25
N MET A 68 -6.47 6.34 -4.75
CA MET A 68 -6.83 7.22 -5.87
C MET A 68 -7.42 8.56 -5.42
N VAL A 69 -7.57 8.73 -4.10
CA VAL A 69 -8.01 9.97 -3.46
C VAL A 69 -6.78 10.73 -2.95
N ASN A 70 -6.83 12.06 -3.05
CA ASN A 70 -5.78 12.93 -2.52
C ASN A 70 -5.54 12.66 -1.02
N LYS A 71 -4.27 12.41 -0.64
CA LYS A 71 -3.87 12.05 0.72
C LYS A 71 -4.29 12.99 1.85
N ARG A 72 -4.59 14.27 1.56
CA ARG A 72 -5.12 15.20 2.58
C ARG A 72 -6.47 14.79 3.17
N PHE A 73 -7.16 13.85 2.54
CA PHE A 73 -8.45 13.33 3.00
C PHE A 73 -8.33 11.97 3.70
N ILE A 74 -7.10 11.46 3.85
CA ILE A 74 -6.82 10.13 4.38
C ILE A 74 -6.00 10.27 5.66
N ASP A 75 -6.51 9.74 6.76
CA ASP A 75 -5.83 9.71 8.05
C ASP A 75 -4.87 8.49 8.11
N PHE A 76 -3.92 8.48 7.18
CA PHE A 76 -2.90 7.46 7.03
C PHE A 76 -1.68 8.08 6.36
N ASP A 77 -0.47 7.66 6.74
CA ASP A 77 0.75 8.22 6.18
C ASP A 77 1.02 7.66 4.76
N ILE A 78 0.52 8.36 3.75
CA ILE A 78 0.77 8.09 2.33
C ILE A 78 2.08 8.79 1.92
N ALA A 79 3.18 8.20 2.36
CA ALA A 79 4.53 8.74 2.20
C ALA A 79 5.21 8.37 0.87
N HIS A 80 4.73 7.32 0.17
CA HIS A 80 5.40 6.76 -0.98
C HIS A 80 4.64 7.03 -2.29
N MET A 81 5.39 7.12 -3.38
CA MET A 81 4.87 7.09 -4.74
C MET A 81 5.79 6.28 -5.64
N THR A 82 5.28 5.18 -6.18
CA THR A 82 6.02 4.33 -7.12
C THR A 82 5.51 4.58 -8.54
N ARG A 83 6.40 5.06 -9.42
CA ARG A 83 6.06 5.40 -10.81
C ARG A 83 5.70 4.16 -11.62
N TYR A 84 4.88 4.32 -12.66
CA TYR A 84 4.61 3.23 -13.59
C TYR A 84 5.89 2.69 -14.24
N GLY A 85 6.00 1.37 -14.32
CA GLY A 85 7.19 0.67 -14.83
C GLY A 85 8.38 0.67 -13.86
N ARG A 86 8.15 0.93 -12.57
CA ARG A 86 9.18 0.91 -11.53
C ARG A 86 8.76 0.00 -10.39
N SER A 87 9.75 -0.42 -9.62
CA SER A 87 9.55 -1.24 -8.43
C SER A 87 10.22 -0.58 -7.23
N GLU A 88 9.68 -0.84 -6.05
CA GLU A 88 10.22 -0.41 -4.76
C GLU A 88 10.37 -1.64 -3.85
N THR A 89 11.47 -1.70 -3.11
CA THR A 89 11.81 -2.85 -2.27
C THR A 89 11.92 -2.40 -0.81
N LEU A 90 11.28 -3.14 0.09
CA LEU A 90 11.25 -2.88 1.52
C LEU A 90 11.68 -4.13 2.28
N ALA A 91 12.53 -3.97 3.28
CA ALA A 91 12.73 -4.99 4.31
C ALA A 91 11.64 -4.82 5.37
N LEU A 92 10.87 -5.87 5.63
CA LEU A 92 9.72 -5.83 6.53
C LEU A 92 9.81 -6.93 7.59
N PRO A 93 9.31 -6.68 8.82
CA PRO A 93 9.13 -7.74 9.80
C PRO A 93 8.26 -8.88 9.25
N PRO A 94 8.55 -10.14 9.59
CA PRO A 94 7.69 -11.25 9.25
C PRO A 94 6.30 -11.08 9.85
N GLY A 95 5.27 -11.43 9.08
CA GLY A 95 3.90 -11.29 9.53
C GLY A 95 2.90 -11.38 8.40
N GLU A 96 1.62 -11.39 8.75
CA GLU A 96 0.52 -11.24 7.81
C GLU A 96 0.25 -9.75 7.59
N TYR A 97 0.16 -9.36 6.33
CA TYR A 97 -0.12 -8.01 5.88
C TYR A 97 -1.42 -7.99 5.09
N SER A 98 -2.12 -6.87 5.15
CA SER A 98 -3.28 -6.61 4.31
C SER A 98 -3.05 -5.38 3.43
N LEU A 99 -3.66 -5.39 2.26
CA LEU A 99 -3.72 -4.27 1.33
C LEU A 99 -5.15 -3.75 1.27
N THR A 100 -5.32 -2.47 1.56
CA THR A 100 -6.57 -1.75 1.37
C THR A 100 -6.46 -0.78 0.20
N GLY A 101 -7.45 -0.79 -0.69
CA GLY A 101 -7.54 0.15 -1.79
C GLY A 101 -8.58 1.23 -1.52
N ILE A 102 -8.22 2.50 -1.72
CA ILE A 102 -9.15 3.63 -1.72
C ILE A 102 -9.40 4.02 -3.19
N GLY A 103 -10.59 3.70 -3.67
CA GLY A 103 -11.02 3.97 -5.04
C GLY A 103 -11.74 5.30 -5.19
N LEU A 104 -11.86 5.76 -6.43
CA LEU A 104 -12.59 6.97 -6.80
C LEU A 104 -13.23 6.79 -8.18
N GLU A 105 -14.56 6.80 -8.22
CA GLU A 105 -15.33 6.92 -9.45
C GLU A 105 -15.64 8.39 -9.72
N MET A 106 -15.55 8.82 -10.99
CA MET A 106 -15.68 10.23 -11.32
C MET A 106 -17.15 10.63 -11.52
N HIS A 107 -17.65 11.46 -10.60
CA HIS A 107 -18.97 12.05 -10.69
C HIS A 107 -18.92 13.58 -10.77
N THR A 108 -19.85 14.18 -11.50
CA THR A 108 -20.04 15.63 -11.51
C THR A 108 -20.32 16.16 -10.11
N ALA A 109 -19.40 16.99 -9.61
CA ALA A 109 -19.47 17.65 -8.32
C ALA A 109 -18.68 18.97 -8.35
N PHE A 110 -19.14 19.94 -7.55
CA PHE A 110 -18.60 21.30 -7.52
C PHE A 110 -17.77 21.61 -6.27
N SER A 111 -17.48 20.60 -5.43
CA SER A 111 -16.54 20.71 -4.31
C SER A 111 -15.84 19.36 -4.05
N PRO A 112 -14.63 19.36 -3.47
CA PRO A 112 -13.92 18.13 -3.13
C PRO A 112 -14.73 17.20 -2.22
N GLU A 113 -15.45 17.73 -1.24
CA GLU A 113 -16.28 16.95 -0.31
C GLU A 113 -17.40 16.22 -1.04
N LYS A 114 -18.01 16.87 -2.04
CA LYS A 114 -19.05 16.25 -2.88
C LYS A 114 -18.47 15.22 -3.85
N VAL A 115 -17.24 15.42 -4.34
CA VAL A 115 -16.52 14.40 -5.14
C VAL A 115 -16.33 13.15 -4.29
N LEU A 116 -15.78 13.29 -3.08
CA LEU A 116 -15.57 12.17 -2.16
C LEU A 116 -16.89 11.49 -1.78
N ALA A 117 -17.91 12.27 -1.41
CA ALA A 117 -19.17 11.71 -0.96
C ALA A 117 -19.90 10.89 -2.04
N LYS A 118 -19.73 11.24 -3.32
CA LYS A 118 -20.36 10.52 -4.43
C LYS A 118 -19.50 9.38 -4.97
N GLY A 119 -18.19 9.61 -5.10
CA GLY A 119 -17.32 8.75 -5.89
C GLY A 119 -16.32 7.92 -5.10
N ALA A 120 -15.92 8.35 -3.90
CA ALA A 120 -14.90 7.63 -3.15
C ALA A 120 -15.46 6.42 -2.40
N PHE A 121 -14.63 5.40 -2.23
CA PHE A 121 -14.95 4.19 -1.49
C PHE A 121 -13.70 3.48 -1.00
N VAL A 122 -13.89 2.57 -0.05
CA VAL A 122 -12.83 1.75 0.54
C VAL A 122 -13.08 0.28 0.23
N ASN A 123 -12.07 -0.38 -0.32
CA ASN A 123 -11.96 -1.83 -0.44
C ASN A 123 -11.01 -2.32 0.64
N ALA A 124 -11.55 -2.60 1.83
CA ALA A 124 -10.77 -2.97 3.01
C ALA A 124 -10.19 -4.38 2.87
N ASP A 125 -8.91 -4.52 3.19
CA ASP A 125 -8.18 -5.80 3.26
C ASP A 125 -8.39 -6.71 2.04
N VAL A 126 -8.48 -6.10 0.85
CA VAL A 126 -8.84 -6.76 -0.42
C VAL A 126 -7.79 -7.78 -0.88
N VAL A 127 -6.53 -7.59 -0.49
CA VAL A 127 -5.47 -8.58 -0.67
C VAL A 127 -4.80 -8.83 0.68
N LYS A 128 -4.53 -10.10 0.99
CA LYS A 128 -3.76 -10.52 2.17
C LYS A 128 -2.53 -11.29 1.71
N PHE A 129 -1.40 -11.05 2.36
CA PHE A 129 -0.15 -11.70 2.03
C PHE A 129 0.75 -11.85 3.26
N THR A 130 1.67 -12.79 3.20
CA THR A 130 2.62 -13.04 4.29
C THR A 130 4.01 -12.61 3.88
N ILE A 131 4.70 -11.92 4.77
CA ILE A 131 6.14 -11.70 4.69
C ILE A 131 6.81 -12.81 5.52
N GLU A 132 7.58 -13.65 4.85
CA GLU A 132 8.33 -14.73 5.48
C GLU A 132 9.79 -14.30 5.72
N PRO A 133 10.42 -14.71 6.84
CA PRO A 133 11.81 -14.37 7.14
C PRO A 133 12.76 -14.82 6.03
N GLY A 134 13.60 -13.91 5.53
CA GLY A 134 14.61 -14.20 4.50
C GLY A 134 14.07 -14.48 3.09
N LYS A 135 12.75 -14.40 2.88
CA LYS A 135 12.11 -14.62 1.56
C LYS A 135 11.65 -13.33 0.92
N THR A 136 11.39 -13.40 -0.39
CA THR A 136 10.80 -12.30 -1.15
C THR A 136 9.32 -12.57 -1.42
N THR A 137 8.49 -11.59 -1.09
CA THR A 137 7.09 -11.51 -1.51
C THR A 137 6.98 -10.35 -2.48
N THR A 138 6.45 -10.59 -3.68
CA THR A 138 6.27 -9.57 -4.71
C THR A 138 4.79 -9.23 -4.86
N LEU A 139 4.44 -7.98 -4.57
CA LEU A 139 3.13 -7.40 -4.86
C LEU A 139 3.19 -6.72 -6.23
N THR A 140 2.66 -7.39 -7.26
CA THR A 140 2.61 -6.84 -8.62
C THR A 140 1.35 -6.02 -8.80
N MET A 141 1.48 -4.78 -9.27
CA MET A 141 0.36 -3.93 -9.66
C MET A 141 0.45 -3.61 -11.15
N LEU A 142 -0.57 -4.02 -11.90
CA LEU A 142 -0.76 -3.69 -13.31
C LEU A 142 -1.85 -2.62 -13.43
N PRO A 143 -1.48 -1.36 -13.74
CA PRO A 143 -2.47 -0.32 -14.03
C PRO A 143 -3.08 -0.56 -15.41
N ILE A 144 -4.40 -0.69 -15.48
CA ILE A 144 -5.16 -0.78 -16.73
C ILE A 144 -5.99 0.49 -16.85
N ILE A 145 -5.57 1.39 -17.74
CA ILE A 145 -6.22 2.67 -17.99
C ILE A 145 -7.51 2.43 -18.75
N ASP A 146 -8.60 2.88 -18.12
CA ASP A 146 -9.90 3.01 -18.77
C ASP A 146 -10.27 4.49 -18.89
N ARG A 147 -11.21 4.77 -19.79
CA ARG A 147 -11.80 6.09 -19.99
C ARG A 147 -13.16 6.13 -19.32
N ASP A 148 -13.27 7.01 -18.34
CA ASP A 148 -14.55 7.44 -17.80
C ASP A 148 -14.93 8.82 -18.34
N MET A 149 -16.21 9.16 -18.29
CA MET A 149 -16.72 10.47 -18.69
C MET A 149 -17.79 10.92 -17.72
N THR A 150 -17.56 12.08 -17.12
CA THR A 150 -18.55 12.72 -16.26
C THR A 150 -18.85 14.12 -16.81
N PHE A 151 -20.12 14.37 -17.09
CA PHE A 151 -20.58 15.54 -17.85
C PHE A 151 -19.93 15.64 -19.25
N LEU A 152 -18.93 16.53 -19.41
CA LEU A 152 -18.19 16.78 -20.66
C LEU A 152 -16.67 16.65 -20.48
N VAL A 153 -16.22 16.04 -19.38
CA VAL A 153 -14.80 15.88 -19.07
C VAL A 153 -14.45 14.39 -19.14
N GLU A 154 -13.44 14.07 -19.94
CA GLU A 154 -12.84 12.74 -20.04
C GLU A 154 -11.86 12.54 -18.88
N TRP A 155 -12.01 11.43 -18.16
CA TRP A 155 -11.11 10.99 -17.10
C TRP A 155 -10.43 9.69 -17.51
N TYR A 156 -9.14 9.57 -17.21
CA TYR A 156 -8.34 8.38 -17.53
C TYR A 156 -7.80 7.83 -16.23
N MET A 157 -8.51 6.86 -15.66
CA MET A 157 -8.23 6.32 -14.33
C MET A 157 -7.85 4.84 -14.47
N PRO A 158 -6.80 4.36 -13.78
CA PRO A 158 -6.43 2.96 -13.85
C PRO A 158 -7.33 2.12 -12.94
N ALA A 159 -7.74 0.94 -13.41
CA ALA A 159 -7.95 -0.20 -12.54
C ALA A 159 -6.59 -0.77 -12.14
N LEU A 160 -6.35 -0.97 -10.84
CA LEU A 160 -5.09 -1.48 -10.32
C LEU A 160 -5.21 -2.99 -10.07
N MET A 161 -4.93 -3.78 -11.11
CA MET A 161 -4.93 -5.23 -11.03
C MET A 161 -3.73 -5.70 -10.23
N THR A 162 -3.98 -6.30 -9.08
CA THR A 162 -2.95 -6.61 -8.09
C THR A 162 -2.86 -8.11 -7.83
N SER A 163 -1.66 -8.67 -7.89
CA SER A 163 -1.39 -10.06 -7.50
C SER A 163 -0.20 -10.16 -6.57
N VAL A 164 -0.15 -11.24 -5.79
CA VAL A 164 0.94 -11.55 -4.87
C VAL A 164 1.67 -12.77 -5.40
N THR A 165 2.97 -12.66 -5.58
CA THR A 165 3.86 -13.77 -5.93
C THR A 165 4.79 -14.07 -4.77
N THR A 166 4.89 -15.35 -4.43
CA THR A 166 5.84 -15.91 -3.47
C THR A 166 6.58 -17.07 -4.15
N ASP A 167 7.52 -17.69 -3.44
CA ASP A 167 8.23 -18.88 -3.95
C ASP A 167 7.30 -20.05 -4.31
N SER A 168 6.12 -20.13 -3.69
CA SER A 168 5.20 -21.27 -3.83
C SER A 168 4.12 -21.05 -4.88
N ALA A 169 3.67 -19.80 -5.09
CA ALA A 169 2.53 -19.50 -5.94
C ALA A 169 2.44 -18.03 -6.34
N THR A 170 1.63 -17.75 -7.36
CA THR A 170 1.12 -16.43 -7.70
C THR A 170 -0.39 -16.42 -7.55
N SER A 171 -0.94 -15.44 -6.85
CA SER A 171 -2.38 -15.27 -6.67
C SER A 171 -3.06 -14.80 -7.96
N THR A 172 -4.35 -15.08 -8.09
CA THR A 172 -5.17 -14.45 -9.13
C THR A 172 -5.17 -12.93 -8.94
N PRO A 173 -4.99 -12.14 -10.01
CA PRO A 173 -5.09 -10.69 -9.92
C PRO A 173 -6.48 -10.20 -9.51
N VAL A 174 -6.53 -9.21 -8.62
CA VAL A 174 -7.77 -8.55 -8.17
C VAL A 174 -7.63 -7.03 -8.32
N ALA A 175 -8.70 -6.37 -8.78
CA ALA A 175 -8.74 -4.91 -8.89
C ALA A 175 -8.94 -4.28 -7.50
N ILE A 176 -7.91 -3.63 -6.95
CA ILE A 176 -7.96 -3.13 -5.56
C ILE A 176 -8.75 -1.82 -5.41
N ASN A 177 -8.92 -1.07 -6.50
CA ASN A 177 -9.52 0.27 -6.50
C ASN A 177 -10.79 0.37 -7.38
N VAL A 178 -11.39 -0.76 -7.75
CA VAL A 178 -12.67 -0.83 -8.48
C VAL A 178 -13.77 -1.17 -7.49
N ARG A 179 -14.94 -0.54 -7.63
CA ARG A 179 -16.06 -0.78 -6.73
C ARG A 179 -16.66 -2.16 -6.98
N GLY A 180 -16.94 -2.88 -5.90
CA GLY A 180 -17.65 -4.15 -5.90
C GLY A 180 -18.59 -4.26 -4.70
N ASP A 181 -19.14 -5.45 -4.48
CA ASP A 181 -20.17 -5.69 -3.46
C ASP A 181 -19.68 -5.47 -2.02
N THR A 182 -18.37 -5.60 -1.78
CA THR A 182 -17.74 -5.40 -0.47
C THR A 182 -17.21 -3.98 -0.25
N SER A 183 -17.35 -3.10 -1.26
CA SER A 183 -16.87 -1.73 -1.17
C SER A 183 -17.71 -0.89 -0.21
N ILE A 184 -17.04 -0.15 0.67
CA ILE A 184 -17.70 0.76 1.62
C ILE A 184 -17.66 2.17 1.04
N ALA A 185 -18.81 2.74 0.73
CA ALA A 185 -18.89 4.12 0.24
C ALA A 185 -18.31 5.11 1.25
N TRP A 186 -17.59 6.13 0.78
CA TRP A 186 -16.88 7.07 1.65
C TRP A 186 -17.75 7.72 2.74
N PRO A 187 -19.01 8.14 2.51
CA PRO A 187 -19.88 8.64 3.58
C PRO A 187 -20.15 7.62 4.68
N ALA A 188 -20.31 6.34 4.31
CA ALA A 188 -20.63 5.24 5.22
C ALA A 188 -19.40 4.64 5.91
N TYR A 189 -18.20 4.88 5.38
CA TYR A 189 -16.96 4.44 6.01
C TYR A 189 -16.68 5.21 7.31
N ASP A 190 -16.53 4.47 8.41
CA ASP A 190 -16.29 4.95 9.76
C ASP A 190 -14.94 4.49 10.35
N GLY A 191 -14.15 3.75 9.55
CA GLY A 191 -12.84 3.23 9.92
C GLY A 191 -11.74 4.30 10.03
N ALA A 192 -10.54 3.84 10.40
CA ALA A 192 -9.42 4.71 10.78
C ALA A 192 -8.82 5.50 9.61
N LEU A 193 -9.04 5.09 8.35
CA LEU A 193 -8.43 5.75 7.19
C LEU A 193 -9.04 7.11 6.84
N LYS A 194 -10.21 7.45 7.40
CA LYS A 194 -10.94 8.69 7.07
C LYS A 194 -10.70 9.71 8.16
N PHE A 195 -10.24 10.91 7.77
CA PHE A 195 -10.10 12.02 8.71
C PHE A 195 -11.42 12.29 9.41
N LYS A 196 -11.39 12.17 10.74
CA LYS A 196 -12.44 12.67 11.62
C LYS A 196 -11.94 14.01 12.13
N ALA A 197 -12.55 15.11 11.69
CA ALA A 197 -12.33 16.38 12.35
C ALA A 197 -12.65 16.16 13.84
N SER A 198 -11.64 16.26 14.69
CA SER A 198 -11.81 16.27 16.14
C SER A 198 -12.76 17.44 16.46
N LYS A 199 -13.92 17.11 17.06
CA LYS A 199 -14.86 18.12 17.55
C LYS A 199 -14.22 18.98 18.63
#